data_AF-A0A6J6URM2-F1
#
_entry.id   AF-A0A6J6URM2-F1
#
_cell.length_a   1.000
_cell.length_b   1.000
_cell.length_c   1.000
_cell.angle_alpha   90.00
_cell.angle_beta   90.00
_cell.angle_gamma   90.00
#
_symmetry.space_group_name_H-M   'P 1'
#
loop_
_entity.id
_entity.type
_entity.pdbx_description
1 polymer ?
#
loop_
_entity_poly.entity_id
_entity_poly.type
_entity_poly.pdbx_seq_one_letter_code
_entity_poly.pdbx_strand_id
1 'polypeptide(L)'
;MDWYYPVLTGALIGDAAKSRLAEQWNTFVMPELGVRCVSDEPWVTASETAECSLAYSAIGDFDTAQYLLNTTIQHRTVDGSYLTGLVYPNKVVFPADERSAYTGAAIILAADSLGEISPAARIFRYDELDSH
;
A
#
# COMPACT_ATOMS: atom_id res chain seq x y z
N MET A 1 -7.71 5.70 8.78
CA MET A 1 -6.68 4.81 8.22
C MET A 1 -5.87 4.18 9.35
N ASP A 2 -4.86 3.36 9.08
CA ASP A 2 -3.82 2.85 10.01
C ASP A 2 -3.85 1.35 10.33
N TRP A 3 -4.82 0.58 9.80
CA TRP A 3 -4.97 -0.83 10.19
C TRP A 3 -3.80 -1.72 9.75
N TYR A 4 -3.15 -1.39 8.64
CA TYR A 4 -1.98 -2.12 8.11
C TYR A 4 -0.67 -1.69 8.78
N TYR A 5 -0.59 -0.50 9.42
CA TYR A 5 0.66 0.02 9.97
C TYR A 5 1.32 -0.92 11.00
N PRO A 6 0.58 -1.56 11.93
CA PRO A 6 1.20 -2.51 12.85
C PRO A 6 1.95 -3.65 12.15
N VAL A 7 1.51 -4.04 10.96
CA VAL A 7 2.22 -5.05 10.14
C VAL A 7 3.39 -4.41 9.40
N LEU A 8 3.17 -3.27 8.74
CA LEU A 8 4.22 -2.55 8.03
C LEU A 8 5.41 -2.17 8.92
N THR A 9 5.17 -1.87 10.20
CA THR A 9 6.21 -1.49 11.17
C THR A 9 6.79 -2.68 11.94
N GLY A 10 6.29 -3.90 11.72
CA GLY A 10 6.73 -5.10 12.44
C GLY A 10 6.27 -5.18 13.89
N ALA A 11 5.30 -4.35 14.29
CA ALA A 11 4.69 -4.44 15.63
C ALA A 11 3.80 -5.69 15.75
N LEU A 12 3.25 -6.16 14.63
CA LEU A 12 2.60 -7.46 14.48
C LEU A 12 3.31 -8.23 13.37
N ILE A 13 3.59 -9.49 13.63
CA ILE A 13 4.25 -10.43 12.71
C ILE A 13 3.50 -11.78 12.70
N GLY A 14 3.87 -12.69 11.78
CA GLY A 14 3.28 -14.01 11.68
C GLY A 14 1.73 -14.02 11.58
N ASP A 15 1.09 -14.94 12.30
CA ASP A 15 -0.37 -15.14 12.20
C ASP A 15 -1.19 -13.95 12.75
N ALA A 16 -0.64 -13.19 13.70
CA ALA A 16 -1.28 -11.99 14.21
C ALA A 16 -1.33 -10.89 13.14
N ALA A 17 -0.28 -10.76 12.33
CA ALA A 17 -0.25 -9.85 11.20
C ALA A 17 -1.27 -10.24 10.13
N LYS A 18 -1.31 -11.52 9.73
CA LYS A 18 -2.29 -12.05 8.77
C LYS A 18 -3.74 -11.79 9.22
N SER A 19 -4.02 -12.08 10.48
CA SER A 19 -5.36 -11.88 11.07
C SER A 19 -5.74 -10.41 11.09
N ARG A 20 -4.81 -9.53 11.50
CA ARG A 20 -5.01 -8.08 11.46
C ARG A 20 -5.34 -7.62 10.05
N LEU A 21 -4.64 -8.15 9.04
CA LEU A 21 -4.86 -7.67 7.70
C LEU A 21 -6.23 -8.09 7.13
N ALA A 22 -6.64 -9.32 7.42
CA ALA A 22 -7.93 -9.84 6.96
C ALA A 22 -9.14 -9.10 7.59
N GLU A 23 -9.03 -8.67 8.85
CA GLU A 23 -10.13 -8.08 9.63
C GLU A 23 -10.73 -6.83 8.97
N GLN A 24 -9.89 -5.99 8.36
CA GLN A 24 -10.28 -4.66 7.86
C GLN A 24 -10.23 -4.56 6.33
N TRP A 25 -9.95 -5.66 5.62
CA TRP A 25 -9.87 -5.70 4.17
C TRP A 25 -11.13 -5.09 3.50
N ASN A 26 -12.31 -5.62 3.83
CA ASN A 26 -13.57 -5.18 3.21
C ASN A 26 -13.97 -3.74 3.60
N THR A 27 -13.39 -3.19 4.67
CA THR A 27 -13.63 -1.82 5.12
C THR A 27 -12.85 -0.82 4.26
N PHE A 28 -11.58 -1.11 3.97
CA PHE A 28 -10.67 -0.15 3.37
C PHE A 28 -10.28 -0.47 1.93
N VAL A 29 -10.25 -1.74 1.52
CA VAL A 29 -9.91 -2.12 0.15
C VAL A 29 -11.15 -2.02 -0.73
N MET A 30 -11.06 -1.16 -1.74
CA MET A 30 -12.04 -1.05 -2.82
C MET A 30 -11.54 -1.89 -4.00
N PRO A 31 -12.25 -2.97 -4.37
CA PRO A 31 -11.85 -3.83 -5.48
C PRO A 31 -11.55 -3.02 -6.75
N GLU A 32 -10.40 -3.29 -7.36
CA GLU A 32 -9.88 -2.67 -8.58
C GLU A 32 -9.46 -1.20 -8.45
N LEU A 33 -9.70 -0.58 -7.29
CA LEU A 33 -9.44 0.85 -7.07
C LEU A 33 -8.24 1.08 -6.15
N GLY A 34 -8.11 0.31 -5.07
CA GLY A 34 -7.03 0.45 -4.08
C GLY A 34 -7.56 0.62 -2.66
N VAL A 35 -6.79 1.29 -1.81
CA VAL A 35 -7.05 1.44 -0.36
C VAL A 35 -7.60 2.84 -0.04
N ARG A 36 -8.69 2.89 0.72
CA ARG A 36 -9.27 4.15 1.23
C ARG A 36 -8.41 4.75 2.34
N CYS A 37 -8.27 6.07 2.33
CA CYS A 37 -7.64 6.82 3.40
C CYS A 37 -8.53 6.83 4.68
N VAL A 38 -9.85 6.94 4.53
CA VAL A 38 -10.80 6.86 5.66
C VAL A 38 -11.95 5.90 5.34
N SER A 39 -12.58 5.32 6.37
CA SER A 39 -13.58 4.26 6.19
C SER A 39 -14.93 4.77 5.70
N ASP A 40 -15.24 6.04 5.98
CA ASP A 40 -16.52 6.70 5.74
C ASP A 40 -16.60 7.43 4.39
N GLU A 41 -15.46 7.61 3.70
CA GLU A 41 -15.42 8.24 2.38
C GLU A 41 -14.78 7.33 1.33
N PRO A 42 -15.26 7.33 0.07
CA PRO A 42 -14.69 6.55 -1.03
C PRO A 42 -13.43 7.22 -1.61
N TRP A 43 -12.57 7.75 -0.74
CA TRP A 43 -11.34 8.43 -1.09
C TRP A 43 -10.17 7.45 -1.03
N VAL A 44 -9.73 7.00 -2.20
CA VAL A 44 -8.60 6.09 -2.38
C VAL A 44 -7.34 6.90 -2.64
N THR A 45 -6.23 6.48 -2.05
CA THR A 45 -4.97 7.19 -2.16
C THR A 45 -3.84 6.24 -2.55
N ALA A 46 -2.91 6.76 -3.34
CA ALA A 46 -1.86 5.94 -3.94
C ALA A 46 -0.81 5.49 -2.91
N SER A 47 -0.46 6.36 -1.95
CA SER A 47 0.45 6.02 -0.86
C SER A 47 -0.09 4.89 -0.01
N GLU A 48 -1.34 4.98 0.43
CA GLU A 48 -1.98 4.02 1.33
C GLU A 48 -2.13 2.66 0.66
N THR A 49 -2.40 2.67 -0.64
CA THR A 49 -2.43 1.47 -1.46
C THR A 49 -1.04 0.82 -1.54
N ALA A 50 0.01 1.63 -1.77
CA ALA A 50 1.39 1.14 -1.85
C ALA A 50 1.94 0.67 -0.49
N GLU A 51 1.62 1.36 0.60
CA GLU A 51 2.00 0.96 1.94
C GLU A 51 1.27 -0.31 2.40
N CYS A 52 -0.01 -0.46 2.07
CA CYS A 52 -0.72 -1.70 2.30
C CYS A 52 -0.10 -2.84 1.47
N SER A 53 0.30 -2.59 0.23
CA SER A 53 1.10 -3.53 -0.56
C SER A 53 2.40 -3.92 0.15
N LEU A 54 3.12 -2.98 0.76
CA LEU A 54 4.32 -3.28 1.55
C LEU A 54 3.99 -4.16 2.77
N ALA A 55 2.88 -3.90 3.46
CA ALA A 55 2.44 -4.71 4.59
C ALA A 55 2.11 -6.17 4.20
N TYR A 56 1.51 -6.38 3.02
CA TYR A 56 1.29 -7.72 2.48
C TYR A 56 2.59 -8.39 2.03
N SER A 57 3.52 -7.64 1.42
CA SER A 57 4.87 -8.14 1.11
C SER A 57 5.63 -8.56 2.36
N ALA A 58 5.50 -7.80 3.46
CA ALA A 58 6.15 -8.06 4.75
C ALA A 58 5.80 -9.44 5.33
N ILE A 59 4.59 -9.94 5.07
CA ILE A 59 4.11 -11.26 5.54
C ILE A 59 4.20 -12.37 4.47
N GLY A 60 4.84 -12.07 3.32
CA GLY A 60 5.04 -13.01 2.23
C GLY A 60 3.83 -13.25 1.32
N ASP A 61 2.77 -12.44 1.42
CA ASP A 61 1.61 -12.50 0.52
C ASP A 61 1.83 -11.59 -0.69
N PHE A 62 2.70 -12.07 -1.60
CA PHE A 62 3.15 -11.30 -2.75
C PHE A 62 2.05 -11.11 -3.82
N ASP A 63 1.10 -12.03 -3.92
CA ASP A 63 0.00 -11.93 -4.86
C ASP A 63 -0.92 -10.75 -4.50
N THR A 64 -1.31 -10.64 -3.23
CA THR A 64 -2.13 -9.53 -2.75
C THR A 64 -1.37 -8.20 -2.80
N ALA A 65 -0.09 -8.22 -2.43
CA ALA A 65 0.77 -7.04 -2.54
C ALA A 65 0.87 -6.54 -4.00
N GLN A 66 1.17 -7.43 -4.95
CA GLN A 66 1.25 -7.08 -6.37
C GLN A 66 -0.10 -6.55 -6.90
N TYR A 67 -1.21 -7.17 -6.51
CA TYR A 67 -2.54 -6.68 -6.84
C TYR A 67 -2.73 -5.23 -6.39
N LEU A 68 -2.47 -4.92 -5.11
CA LEU A 68 -2.62 -3.57 -4.57
C LEU A 68 -1.69 -2.58 -5.30
N LEU A 69 -0.41 -2.89 -5.46
CA LEU A 69 0.52 -2.02 -6.17
C LEU A 69 0.05 -1.73 -7.60
N ASN A 70 -0.47 -2.73 -8.31
CA ASN A 70 -0.99 -2.53 -9.67
C ASN A 70 -2.18 -1.57 -9.71
N THR A 71 -3.07 -1.57 -8.70
CA THR A 71 -4.19 -0.62 -8.65
C THR A 71 -3.75 0.84 -8.54
N THR A 72 -2.53 1.12 -8.05
CA THR A 72 -1.98 2.49 -7.99
C THR A 72 -1.88 3.15 -9.37
N ILE A 73 -1.88 2.38 -10.46
CA ILE A 73 -1.85 2.90 -11.83
C ILE A 73 -3.00 3.88 -12.12
N GLN A 74 -4.13 3.78 -11.41
CA GLN A 74 -5.25 4.72 -11.54
C GLN A 74 -4.85 6.16 -11.19
N HIS A 75 -3.83 6.33 -10.35
CA HIS A 75 -3.31 7.63 -9.91
C HIS A 75 -2.14 8.12 -10.76
N ARG A 76 -1.61 7.31 -11.69
CA ARG A 76 -0.43 7.63 -12.49
C ARG A 76 -0.73 8.75 -13.49
N THR A 77 0.14 9.75 -13.54
CA THR A 77 0.07 10.86 -14.50
C THR A 77 1.03 10.65 -15.67
N VAL A 78 0.83 11.43 -16.73
CA VAL A 78 1.59 11.35 -17.99
C VAL A 78 3.09 11.60 -17.83
N ASP A 79 3.48 12.44 -16.86
CA ASP A 79 4.88 12.75 -16.55
C ASP A 79 5.54 11.72 -15.62
N GLY A 80 4.80 10.69 -15.23
CA GLY A 80 5.30 9.62 -14.38
C GLY A 80 5.09 9.80 -12.88
N SER A 81 4.57 10.96 -12.45
CA SER A 81 4.18 11.16 -11.05
C SER A 81 2.86 10.46 -10.71
N TYR A 82 2.47 10.50 -9.44
CA TYR A 82 1.21 9.94 -8.96
C TYR A 82 0.43 11.02 -8.22
N LEU A 83 -0.86 11.13 -8.53
CA LEU A 83 -1.80 11.92 -7.74
C LEU A 83 -1.93 11.30 -6.34
N THR A 84 -2.02 12.15 -5.32
CA THR A 84 -2.19 11.69 -3.93
C THR A 84 -3.44 10.82 -3.80
N GLY A 85 -4.59 11.26 -4.32
CA GLY A 85 -5.83 10.50 -4.19
C GLY A 85 -6.94 10.83 -5.19
N LEU A 86 -7.89 9.92 -5.25
CA LEU A 86 -9.07 9.96 -6.10
C LEU A 86 -10.31 9.61 -5.27
N VAL A 87 -11.32 10.46 -5.34
CA VAL A 87 -12.63 10.23 -4.72
C VAL A 87 -13.55 9.59 -5.75
N TYR A 88 -14.04 8.40 -5.43
CA TYR A 88 -14.93 7.61 -6.28
C TYR A 88 -16.40 7.91 -6.01
N PRO A 89 -17.31 7.69 -6.99
CA PRO A 89 -17.08 7.08 -8.31
C PRO A 89 -16.55 8.04 -9.38
N ASN A 90 -16.61 9.35 -9.15
CA ASN A 90 -16.35 10.37 -10.18
C ASN A 90 -14.85 10.61 -10.46
N LYS A 91 -13.95 9.92 -9.75
CA LYS A 91 -12.49 10.10 -9.80
C LYS A 91 -12.07 11.56 -9.61
N VAL A 92 -12.68 12.23 -8.62
CA VAL A 92 -12.31 13.61 -8.28
C VAL A 92 -10.93 13.59 -7.61
N VAL A 93 -9.99 14.36 -8.13
CA VAL A 93 -8.64 14.46 -7.56
C VAL A 93 -8.72 15.19 -6.21
N PHE A 94 -8.22 14.55 -5.16
CA PHE A 94 -8.15 15.14 -3.83
C PHE A 94 -6.94 14.62 -3.04
N PRO A 95 -6.15 15.51 -2.42
CA PRO A 95 -6.18 16.98 -2.51
C PRO A 95 -5.91 17.50 -3.94
N ALA A 96 -6.34 18.73 -4.25
CA ALA A 96 -6.35 19.26 -5.63
C ALA A 96 -4.97 19.19 -6.30
N ASP A 97 -4.87 18.36 -7.35
CA ASP A 97 -3.67 18.10 -8.16
C ASP A 97 -2.37 17.79 -7.39
N GLU A 98 -2.51 17.37 -6.12
CA GLU A 98 -1.36 17.10 -5.27
C GLU A 98 -0.63 15.83 -5.72
N ARG A 99 0.70 15.90 -5.75
CA ARG A 99 1.61 14.82 -6.13
C ARG A 99 2.78 14.81 -5.17
N SER A 100 2.55 14.28 -3.98
CA SER A 100 3.54 14.36 -2.91
C SER A 100 4.74 13.45 -3.19
N ALA A 101 5.95 13.91 -2.81
CA ALA A 101 7.15 13.09 -2.91
C ALA A 101 7.04 11.78 -2.09
N TYR A 102 6.31 11.85 -0.97
CA TYR A 102 5.99 10.69 -0.14
C TYR A 102 5.18 9.62 -0.89
N THR A 103 4.16 10.02 -1.67
CA THR A 103 3.40 9.08 -2.51
C THR A 103 4.31 8.33 -3.48
N GLY A 104 5.18 9.07 -4.16
CA GLY A 104 6.18 8.47 -5.06
C GLY A 104 7.14 7.53 -4.31
N ALA A 105 7.60 7.91 -3.12
CA ALA A 105 8.48 7.09 -2.30
C ALA A 105 7.81 5.77 -1.86
N ALA A 106 6.56 5.81 -1.40
CA ALA A 106 5.81 4.60 -1.01
C ALA A 106 5.69 3.61 -2.19
N ILE A 107 5.40 4.11 -3.40
CA ILE A 107 5.30 3.30 -4.62
C ILE A 107 6.65 2.69 -4.98
N ILE A 108 7.73 3.46 -4.92
CA ILE A 108 9.09 2.97 -5.19
C ILE A 108 9.47 1.88 -4.19
N LEU A 109 9.21 2.07 -2.90
CA LEU A 109 9.50 1.08 -1.87
C LEU A 109 8.69 -0.21 -2.07
N ALA A 110 7.40 -0.11 -2.40
CA ALA A 110 6.57 -1.27 -2.70
C ALA A 110 7.08 -2.04 -3.93
N ALA A 111 7.46 -1.33 -4.99
CA ALA A 111 8.03 -1.94 -6.19
C ALA A 111 9.40 -2.59 -5.92
N ASP A 112 10.27 -1.94 -5.13
CA ASP A 112 11.56 -2.50 -4.71
C ASP A 112 11.37 -3.79 -3.91
N SER A 113 10.44 -3.79 -2.95
CA SER A 113 10.14 -4.94 -2.11
C SER A 113 9.59 -6.13 -2.90
N LEU A 114 8.73 -5.90 -3.89
CA LEU A 114 8.16 -6.95 -4.75
C LEU A 114 9.14 -7.45 -5.81
N GLY A 115 9.94 -6.54 -6.38
CA GLY A 115 10.89 -6.86 -7.44
C GLY A 115 12.26 -7.33 -6.95
N GLU A 116 12.52 -7.27 -5.64
CA GLU A 116 13.83 -7.50 -5.03
C GLU A 116 14.96 -6.75 -5.74
N ILE A 117 14.70 -5.48 -6.08
CA ILE A 117 15.56 -4.69 -6.98
C ILE A 117 16.84 -4.25 -6.26
N SER A 118 16.72 -3.86 -5.00
CA SER A 118 17.82 -3.37 -4.16
C SER A 118 18.16 -4.33 -3.01
N PRO A 119 19.37 -4.23 -2.42
CA PRO A 119 19.71 -4.95 -1.19
C PRO A 119 18.79 -4.62 0.00
N ALA A 120 18.02 -3.52 -0.05
CA ALA A 120 17.10 -3.11 0.99
C ALA A 120 15.67 -3.60 0.80
N ALA A 121 15.38 -4.36 -0.27
CA ALA A 121 14.02 -4.80 -0.63
C ALA A 121 13.27 -5.57 0.49
N ARG A 122 14.03 -6.14 1.44
CA ARG A 122 13.52 -6.95 2.54
C ARG A 122 13.47 -6.23 3.89
N ILE A 123 13.71 -4.91 3.94
CA ILE A 123 13.79 -4.15 5.20
C ILE A 123 12.50 -4.22 6.05
N PHE A 124 11.35 -4.48 5.42
CA PHE A 124 10.06 -4.64 6.10
C PHE A 124 9.65 -6.10 6.32
N ARG A 125 10.46 -7.10 5.93
CA ARG A 125 10.16 -8.53 6.11
C ARG A 125 10.72 -9.01 7.44
N TYR A 126 10.05 -8.63 8.53
CA TYR A 126 10.55 -8.84 9.89
C TYR A 126 10.74 -10.30 10.28
N ASP A 127 9.91 -11.21 9.76
CA ASP A 127 10.02 -12.65 10.01
C ASP A 127 11.30 -13.26 9.40
N GLU A 128 11.94 -12.59 8.43
CA GLU A 128 13.17 -13.07 7.79
C GLU A 128 14.44 -12.57 8.51
N LEU A 129 14.34 -11.50 9.32
CA LEU A 129 15.50 -10.83 9.91
C LEU A 129 16.11 -11.56 11.12
N ASP A 130 15.33 -12.40 11.81
CA ASP A 130 15.78 -13.18 12.96
C ASP A 130 16.55 -14.47 12.58
N SER A 131 16.81 -14.68 11.28
CA SER A 131 17.48 -15.88 10.76
C SER A 131 19.01 -15.74 10.59
N HIS A 132 19.62 -14.71 11.17
CA HIS A 132 21.07 -14.45 11.16
C HIS A 132 21.72 -14.48 12.54
#